data_AF-A0A3M6X018-F1
#
_entry.id   AF-A0A3M6X018-F1
#
_cell.length_a   1.000
_cell.length_b   1.000
_cell.length_c   1.000
_cell.angle_alpha   90.00
_cell.angle_beta   90.00
_cell.angle_gamma   90.00
#
_symmetry.space_group_name_H-M   'P 1'
#
loop_
_entity.id
_entity.type
_entity.pdbx_description
1 polymer ?
#
loop_
_entity_poly.entity_id
_entity_poly.type
_entity_poly.pdbx_seq_one_letter_code
_entity_poly.pdbx_strand_id
1 'polypeptide(L)'
;MRSLGADRVFDYNDSGVVSEIVAAAKEDGLVIRHCFLAMGQLPACQAVLQAFVGNGPAARVSKAKIASAPPLPQHMKEVEGVETVMVMPEMADEAIRLAQFKYWMGTWLKDKLADGVIRPSPEARIVGHGVGAINQALDLLSKGVSCTKLVVEIAD
;
A
#
# COMPACT_ATOMS: atom_id res chain seq x y z
N MET A 1 -8.74 -3.55 9.32
CA MET A 1 -8.29 -4.29 8.12
C MET A 1 -9.45 -4.97 7.41
N ARG A 2 -10.20 -5.88 8.05
CA ARG A 2 -11.44 -6.44 7.45
C ARG A 2 -12.48 -5.37 7.09
N SER A 3 -12.66 -4.37 7.94
CA SER A 3 -13.50 -3.20 7.65
C SER A 3 -13.06 -2.38 6.44
N LEU A 4 -11.82 -2.55 5.97
CA LEU A 4 -11.27 -1.92 4.77
C LEU A 4 -11.36 -2.82 3.54
N GLY A 5 -11.98 -4.00 3.66
CA GLY A 5 -12.20 -4.93 2.55
C GLY A 5 -11.16 -6.06 2.45
N ALA A 6 -10.31 -6.28 3.44
CA ALA A 6 -9.41 -7.44 3.43
C ALA A 6 -10.16 -8.74 3.75
N ASP A 7 -10.09 -9.74 2.87
CA ASP A 7 -10.69 -11.08 3.07
C ASP A 7 -10.00 -11.86 4.21
N ARG A 8 -8.66 -11.80 4.22
CA ARG A 8 -7.80 -12.45 5.22
C ARG A 8 -6.80 -11.44 5.79
N VAL A 9 -6.44 -11.61 7.05
CA VAL A 9 -5.46 -10.78 7.77
C VAL A 9 -4.53 -11.73 8.50
N PHE A 10 -3.23 -11.51 8.37
CA PHE A 10 -2.18 -12.32 8.97
C PHE A 10 -1.28 -11.43 9.84
N ASP A 11 -0.74 -11.97 10.92
CA ASP A 11 0.22 -11.25 11.77
C ASP A 11 1.61 -11.28 11.11
N TYR A 12 2.16 -10.11 10.82
CA TYR A 12 3.48 -10.01 10.19
C TYR A 12 4.62 -10.41 11.14
N ASN A 13 4.36 -10.47 12.45
CA ASN A 13 5.35 -10.94 13.44
C ASN A 13 5.46 -12.47 13.46
N ASP A 14 4.53 -13.18 12.81
CA ASP A 14 4.63 -14.62 12.70
C ASP A 14 5.73 -15.03 11.73
N SER A 15 6.71 -15.79 12.22
CA SER A 15 7.79 -16.34 11.40
C SER A 15 7.29 -17.25 10.25
N GLY A 16 6.08 -17.81 10.38
CA GLY A 16 5.41 -18.66 9.40
C GLY A 16 4.49 -17.91 8.43
N VAL A 17 4.34 -16.59 8.55
CA VAL A 17 3.31 -15.80 7.84
C VAL A 17 3.31 -16.01 6.32
N VAL A 18 4.47 -16.16 5.70
CA VAL A 18 4.58 -16.40 4.24
C VAL A 18 3.93 -17.73 3.87
N SER A 19 4.21 -18.79 4.61
CA SER A 19 3.65 -20.12 4.38
C SER A 19 2.14 -20.13 4.60
N GLU A 20 1.66 -19.41 5.62
CA GLU A 20 0.24 -19.28 5.93
C GLU A 20 -0.53 -18.56 4.81
N ILE A 21 0.01 -17.44 4.29
CA ILE A 21 -0.59 -16.72 3.17
C ILE A 21 -0.68 -17.63 1.94
N VAL A 22 0.40 -18.36 1.63
CA VAL A 22 0.45 -19.27 0.47
C VAL A 22 -0.54 -20.43 0.63
N ALA A 23 -0.62 -21.03 1.82
CA ALA A 23 -1.54 -22.12 2.11
C ALA A 23 -2.99 -21.67 1.99
N ALA A 24 -3.34 -20.53 2.58
CA ALA A 24 -4.68 -19.95 2.51
C ALA A 24 -5.13 -19.65 1.07
N ALA A 25 -4.25 -19.05 0.26
CA ALA A 25 -4.58 -18.78 -1.14
C ALA A 25 -4.76 -20.08 -1.95
N LYS A 26 -3.97 -21.12 -1.69
CA LYS A 26 -4.13 -22.43 -2.36
C LYS A 26 -5.42 -23.13 -1.95
N GLU A 27 -5.78 -23.09 -0.67
CA GLU A 27 -7.05 -23.61 -0.14
C GLU A 27 -8.24 -22.94 -0.85
N ASP A 28 -8.16 -21.62 -1.07
CA ASP A 28 -9.17 -20.84 -1.76
C ASP A 28 -9.11 -20.99 -3.30
N GLY A 29 -8.19 -21.81 -3.84
CA GLY A 29 -7.99 -21.98 -5.28
C GLY A 29 -7.46 -20.74 -6.00
N LEU A 30 -6.87 -19.80 -5.27
CA LEU A 30 -6.37 -18.52 -5.77
C LEU A 30 -4.89 -18.59 -6.16
N VAL A 31 -4.52 -17.71 -7.08
CA VAL A 31 -3.12 -17.49 -7.51
C VAL A 31 -2.77 -16.03 -7.24
N ILE A 32 -1.84 -15.78 -6.33
CA ILE A 32 -1.40 -14.41 -6.02
C ILE A 32 -0.38 -13.96 -7.07
N ARG A 33 -0.72 -12.95 -7.86
CA ARG A 33 0.16 -12.38 -8.89
C ARG A 33 0.61 -10.96 -8.62
N HIS A 34 -0.06 -10.25 -7.72
CA HIS A 34 0.19 -8.86 -7.42
C HIS A 34 0.36 -8.68 -5.93
N CYS A 35 1.35 -7.88 -5.55
CA CYS A 35 1.58 -7.46 -4.17
C CYS A 35 1.81 -5.95 -4.14
N PHE A 36 1.18 -5.27 -3.18
CA PHE A 36 1.53 -3.89 -2.83
C PHE A 36 2.31 -3.91 -1.52
N LEU A 37 3.61 -3.63 -1.61
CA LEU A 37 4.48 -3.47 -0.44
C LEU A 37 4.31 -2.04 0.08
N ALA A 38 3.39 -1.87 1.02
CA ALA A 38 3.16 -0.58 1.67
C ALA A 38 4.28 -0.26 2.69
N MET A 39 4.64 -1.26 3.50
CA MET A 39 5.69 -1.22 4.53
C MET A 39 6.22 -2.64 4.76
N GLY A 40 7.40 -2.76 5.38
CA GLY A 40 7.98 -4.05 5.77
C GLY A 40 9.07 -4.53 4.81
N GLN A 41 9.18 -5.86 4.67
CA GLN A 41 10.32 -6.51 4.02
C GLN A 41 9.96 -7.05 2.63
N LEU A 42 10.63 -6.52 1.60
CA LEU A 42 10.50 -6.98 0.21
C LEU A 42 10.67 -8.51 0.03
N PRO A 43 11.64 -9.20 0.69
CA PRO A 43 11.79 -10.64 0.55
C PRO A 43 10.55 -11.46 0.89
N ALA A 44 9.74 -11.03 1.86
CA ALA A 44 8.51 -11.73 2.22
C ALA A 44 7.47 -11.65 1.08
N CYS A 45 7.30 -10.47 0.48
CA CYS A 45 6.43 -10.28 -0.68
C CYS A 45 6.90 -11.11 -1.89
N GLN A 46 8.22 -11.13 -2.13
CA GLN A 46 8.81 -11.95 -3.19
C GLN A 46 8.56 -13.44 -2.98
N ALA A 47 8.76 -13.94 -1.75
CA ALA A 47 8.55 -15.35 -1.41
C ALA A 47 7.08 -15.78 -1.60
N VAL A 48 6.11 -14.94 -1.20
CA VAL A 48 4.68 -15.19 -1.44
C VAL A 48 4.41 -15.33 -2.93
N LEU A 49 4.84 -14.36 -3.77
CA LEU A 49 4.57 -14.41 -5.21
C LEU A 49 5.29 -15.57 -5.89
N GLN A 50 6.54 -15.85 -5.50
CA GLN A 50 7.34 -16.93 -6.08
C GLN A 50 6.68 -18.31 -5.90
N ALA A 51 5.94 -18.52 -4.81
CA ALA A 51 5.18 -19.76 -4.59
C ALA A 51 4.08 -20.01 -5.64
N PHE A 52 3.73 -19.00 -6.44
CA PHE A 52 2.72 -19.03 -7.50
C PHE A 52 3.30 -18.79 -8.91
N VAL A 53 4.60 -18.55 -9.01
CA VAL A 53 5.32 -18.47 -10.28
C VAL A 53 5.78 -19.87 -10.69
N GLY A 54 5.46 -20.30 -11.90
CA GLY A 54 6.18 -21.41 -12.55
C GLY A 54 5.60 -22.82 -12.52
N ASN A 55 4.33 -23.08 -12.13
CA ASN A 55 3.73 -24.42 -12.35
C ASN A 55 2.22 -24.34 -12.67
N GLY A 56 1.88 -24.32 -13.96
CA GLY A 56 0.49 -24.42 -14.46
C GLY A 56 0.30 -23.84 -15.87
N PRO A 57 -0.78 -24.17 -16.60
CA PRO A 57 -1.03 -23.65 -17.96
C PRO A 57 -1.08 -22.11 -18.02
N ALA A 58 -1.49 -21.46 -16.93
CA ALA A 58 -1.52 -20.00 -16.75
C ALA A 58 -0.16 -19.37 -16.34
N ALA A 59 0.88 -20.17 -16.11
CA ALA A 59 2.21 -19.67 -15.74
C ALA A 59 2.94 -18.98 -16.90
N ARG A 60 2.49 -19.20 -18.15
CA ARG A 60 3.14 -18.67 -19.36
C ARG A 60 2.70 -17.27 -19.78
N VAL A 61 1.74 -16.65 -19.07
CA VAL A 61 1.03 -15.49 -19.62
C VAL A 61 1.47 -14.13 -19.04
N SER A 62 2.05 -14.07 -17.83
CA SER A 62 2.61 -12.81 -17.30
C SER A 62 3.49 -13.01 -16.06
N LYS A 63 4.51 -12.14 -15.90
CA LYS A 63 5.31 -12.04 -14.66
C LYS A 63 4.42 -11.57 -13.50
N ALA A 64 4.66 -12.07 -12.29
CA ALA A 64 4.06 -11.52 -11.08
C ALA A 64 4.68 -10.15 -10.78
N LYS A 65 3.97 -9.25 -10.09
CA LYS A 65 4.43 -7.88 -9.83
C LYS A 65 4.32 -7.46 -8.38
N ILE A 66 5.35 -6.79 -7.89
CA ILE A 66 5.36 -6.07 -6.61
C ILE A 66 5.42 -4.58 -6.92
N ALA A 67 4.43 -3.82 -6.42
CA ALA A 67 4.47 -2.37 -6.37
C ALA A 67 4.95 -1.94 -4.97
N SER A 68 6.10 -1.29 -4.88
CA SER A 68 6.72 -0.87 -3.63
C SER A 68 6.51 0.62 -3.38
N ALA A 69 5.89 0.96 -2.25
CA ALA A 69 5.91 2.33 -1.74
C ALA A 69 7.27 2.73 -1.13
N PRO A 70 7.96 1.89 -0.34
CA PRO A 70 9.28 2.25 0.17
C PRO A 70 10.34 2.21 -0.95
N PRO A 71 11.44 2.98 -0.81
CA PRO A 71 12.58 2.91 -1.71
C PRO A 71 13.12 1.49 -1.84
N LEU A 72 13.40 1.09 -3.07
CA LEU A 72 14.00 -0.21 -3.34
C LEU A 72 15.49 -0.19 -2.95
N PRO A 73 16.01 -1.24 -2.29
CA PRO A 73 17.44 -1.35 -2.01
C PRO A 73 18.26 -1.38 -3.30
N GLN A 74 19.39 -0.69 -3.33
CA GLN A 74 20.30 -0.66 -4.50
C GLN A 74 20.79 -2.05 -4.93
N HIS A 75 20.87 -3.00 -3.99
CA HIS A 75 21.32 -4.38 -4.22
C HIS A 75 20.21 -5.39 -3.95
N MET A 76 18.99 -5.06 -4.38
CA MET A 76 17.88 -6.00 -4.23
C MET A 76 18.14 -7.27 -5.04
N LYS A 77 17.84 -8.43 -4.44
CA LYS A 77 17.89 -9.70 -5.15
C LYS A 77 16.66 -9.80 -6.03
N GLU A 78 16.87 -9.93 -7.33
CA GLU A 78 15.79 -10.26 -8.26
C GLU A 78 15.33 -11.70 -8.03
N VAL A 79 14.05 -11.94 -8.28
CA VAL A 79 13.44 -13.26 -8.18
C VAL A 79 12.82 -13.59 -9.53
N GLU A 80 13.17 -14.76 -10.05
CA GLU A 80 12.69 -15.18 -11.36
C GLU A 80 11.17 -15.13 -11.45
N GLY A 81 10.66 -14.51 -12.52
CA GLY A 81 9.22 -14.36 -12.77
C GLY A 81 8.50 -13.36 -11.86
N VAL A 82 9.20 -12.64 -10.97
CA VAL A 82 8.65 -11.56 -10.14
C VAL A 82 9.32 -10.23 -10.52
N GLU A 83 8.56 -9.31 -11.09
CA GLU A 83 8.98 -7.93 -11.33
C GLU A 83 8.68 -7.08 -10.08
N THR A 84 9.62 -6.22 -9.67
CA THR A 84 9.37 -5.24 -8.60
C THR A 84 9.57 -3.85 -9.15
N VAL A 85 8.57 -2.99 -8.94
CA VAL A 85 8.58 -1.59 -9.35
C VAL A 85 8.33 -0.71 -8.13
N MET A 86 9.01 0.43 -8.07
CA MET A 86 8.72 1.45 -7.07
C MET A 86 7.57 2.33 -7.57
N VAL A 87 6.59 2.62 -6.72
CA VAL A 87 5.52 3.57 -7.04
C VAL A 87 6.07 4.97 -6.87
N MET A 88 6.64 5.49 -7.95
CA MET A 88 7.17 6.85 -8.02
C MET A 88 6.49 7.63 -9.14
N PRO A 89 6.24 8.93 -8.93
CA PRO A 89 5.89 9.82 -10.04
C PRO A 89 7.09 9.99 -10.98
N GLU A 90 6.86 10.65 -12.12
CA GLU A 90 7.98 11.12 -12.94
C GLU A 90 8.92 12.00 -12.09
N MET A 91 10.23 11.75 -12.14
CA MET A 91 11.20 12.45 -11.30
C MET A 91 12.17 13.32 -12.11
N ALA A 92 12.38 13.00 -13.39
CA ALA A 92 13.31 13.71 -14.25
C ALA A 92 12.69 14.97 -14.88
N ASP A 93 11.39 14.93 -15.15
CA ASP A 93 10.66 16.04 -15.77
C ASP A 93 9.60 16.59 -14.82
N GLU A 94 9.83 17.82 -14.34
CA GLU A 94 8.93 18.50 -13.42
C GLU A 94 7.56 18.80 -14.05
N ALA A 95 7.50 19.16 -15.33
CA ALA A 95 6.25 19.50 -16.00
C ALA A 95 5.37 18.26 -16.13
N ILE A 96 5.96 17.11 -16.49
CA ILE A 96 5.25 15.83 -16.52
C ILE A 96 4.80 15.43 -15.11
N ARG A 97 5.67 15.53 -14.10
CA ARG A 97 5.33 15.23 -12.71
C ARG A 97 4.14 16.08 -12.23
N LEU A 98 4.17 17.39 -12.44
CA LEU A 98 3.10 18.29 -12.02
C LEU A 98 1.79 17.99 -12.74
N ALA A 99 1.84 17.68 -14.04
CA ALA A 99 0.66 17.26 -14.80
C ALA A 99 0.06 15.96 -14.24
N GLN A 100 0.89 14.97 -13.91
CA GLN A 100 0.45 13.72 -13.27
C GLN A 100 -0.22 13.97 -11.92
N PHE A 101 0.43 14.73 -11.02
CA PHE A 101 -0.13 15.04 -9.70
C PHE A 101 -1.44 15.81 -9.78
N LYS A 102 -1.53 16.80 -10.68
CA LYS A 102 -2.76 17.55 -10.89
C LYS A 102 -3.90 16.62 -11.32
N TYR A 103 -3.64 15.71 -12.25
CA TYR A 103 -4.64 14.74 -12.68
C TYR A 103 -5.00 13.76 -11.56
N TRP A 104 -4.00 13.12 -10.91
CA TRP A 104 -4.24 12.12 -9.88
C TRP A 104 -4.99 12.69 -8.68
N MET A 105 -4.54 13.81 -8.14
CA MET A 105 -5.11 14.38 -6.91
C MET A 105 -6.33 15.27 -7.18
N GLY A 106 -6.23 16.14 -8.18
CA GLY A 106 -7.24 17.17 -8.46
C GLY A 106 -8.40 16.73 -9.35
N THR A 107 -8.25 15.61 -10.07
CA THR A 107 -9.30 15.08 -10.95
C THR A 107 -9.67 13.66 -10.52
N TRP A 108 -8.81 12.67 -10.78
CA TRP A 108 -9.15 11.27 -10.59
C TRP A 108 -9.51 10.92 -9.14
N LEU A 109 -8.66 11.27 -8.17
CA LEU A 109 -8.90 10.96 -6.76
C LEU A 109 -10.12 11.72 -6.23
N LYS A 110 -10.29 12.99 -6.63
CA LYS A 110 -11.47 13.78 -6.28
C LYS A 110 -12.76 13.08 -6.70
N ASP A 111 -12.82 12.61 -7.94
CA ASP A 111 -13.99 11.90 -8.47
C ASP A 111 -14.21 10.58 -7.73
N LYS A 112 -13.15 9.81 -7.48
CA LYS A 112 -13.27 8.53 -6.75
C LYS A 112 -13.62 8.67 -5.27
N LEU A 113 -13.27 9.78 -4.65
CA LEU A 113 -13.72 10.13 -3.30
C LEU A 113 -15.21 10.50 -3.31
N ALA A 114 -15.64 11.34 -4.27
CA ALA A 114 -17.05 11.74 -4.41
C ALA A 114 -17.97 10.55 -4.70
N ASP A 115 -17.53 9.61 -5.54
CA ASP A 115 -18.26 8.39 -5.88
C ASP A 115 -18.21 7.32 -4.76
N GLY A 116 -17.44 7.54 -3.70
CA GLY A 116 -17.25 6.57 -2.60
C GLY A 116 -16.49 5.30 -2.99
N VAL A 117 -15.89 5.27 -4.19
CA VAL A 117 -15.03 4.18 -4.67
C VAL A 117 -13.75 4.09 -3.85
N ILE A 118 -13.17 5.24 -3.51
CA ILE A 118 -12.08 5.34 -2.54
C ILE A 118 -12.68 5.85 -1.24
N ARG A 119 -12.47 5.09 -0.16
CA ARG A 119 -12.82 5.50 1.20
C ARG A 119 -11.55 5.87 1.96
N PRO A 120 -11.40 7.11 2.42
CA PRO A 120 -10.26 7.50 3.24
C PRO A 120 -10.14 6.61 4.46
N SER A 121 -8.93 6.12 4.71
CA SER A 121 -8.57 5.36 5.91
C SER A 121 -7.13 5.71 6.31
N PRO A 122 -6.80 5.79 7.60
CA PRO A 122 -7.71 5.63 8.74
C PRO A 122 -8.75 6.75 8.87
N GLU A 123 -9.76 6.55 9.72
CA GLU A 123 -10.78 7.57 10.02
C GLU A 123 -10.11 8.87 10.47
N ALA A 124 -10.60 10.00 9.93
CA ALA A 124 -10.09 11.31 10.29
C ALA A 124 -10.81 11.84 11.54
N ARG A 125 -10.03 12.42 12.45
CA ARG A 125 -10.53 13.12 13.63
C ARG A 125 -10.00 14.54 13.64
N ILE A 126 -10.90 15.51 13.57
CA ILE A 126 -10.56 16.92 13.78
C ILE A 126 -10.23 17.10 15.27
N VAL A 127 -9.03 17.59 15.57
CA VAL A 127 -8.55 17.77 16.96
C VAL A 127 -8.50 19.23 17.39
N GLY A 128 -8.71 20.16 16.46
CA GLY A 128 -8.81 21.59 16.73
C GLY A 128 -8.75 22.42 15.46
N HIS A 129 -8.88 23.73 15.63
CA HIS A 129 -8.88 24.71 14.55
C HIS A 129 -7.74 25.72 14.70
N GLY A 130 -7.18 26.14 13.56
CA GLY A 130 -6.09 27.09 13.48
C GLY A 130 -4.73 26.51 13.91
N VAL A 131 -3.66 27.22 13.55
CA VAL A 131 -2.29 26.77 13.82
C VAL A 131 -1.97 26.58 15.30
N GLY A 132 -2.70 27.25 16.19
CA GLY A 132 -2.55 27.08 17.64
C GLY A 132 -2.88 25.66 18.14
N ALA A 133 -3.69 24.89 17.42
CA ALA A 133 -4.05 23.52 17.77
C ALA A 133 -2.98 22.48 17.37
N ILE A 134 -1.94 22.87 16.63
CA ILE A 134 -0.93 21.93 16.11
C ILE A 134 -0.18 21.24 17.26
N ASN A 135 0.25 21.97 18.28
CA ASN A 135 1.00 21.37 19.40
C ASN A 135 0.16 20.33 20.14
N GLN A 136 -1.12 20.62 20.39
CA GLN A 136 -2.05 19.66 20.99
C GLN A 136 -2.21 18.40 20.10
N ALA A 137 -2.31 18.58 18.78
CA ALA A 137 -2.39 17.45 17.85
C ALA A 137 -1.14 16.56 17.90
N LEU A 138 0.06 17.17 17.98
CA LEU A 138 1.33 16.46 18.10
C LEU A 138 1.47 15.75 19.45
N ASP A 139 1.04 16.37 20.54
CA ASP A 139 1.02 15.75 21.87
C ASP A 139 0.12 14.51 21.88
N LEU A 140 -1.05 14.57 21.25
CA LEU A 140 -1.92 13.42 21.09
C LEU A 140 -1.27 12.34 20.22
N LEU A 141 -0.67 12.73 19.09
CA LEU A 141 0.01 11.79 18.19
C LEU A 141 1.13 11.01 18.91
N SER A 142 1.92 11.69 19.74
CA SER A 142 3.04 11.09 20.48
C SER A 142 2.61 10.00 21.48
N LYS A 143 1.37 10.06 21.96
CA LYS A 143 0.78 9.08 22.88
C LYS A 143 0.20 7.86 22.15
N GLY A 144 0.15 7.89 20.81
CA GLY A 144 -0.51 6.91 19.99
C GLY A 144 -2.00 7.19 19.82
N VAL A 145 -2.51 6.98 18.59
CA VAL A 145 -3.87 7.37 18.19
C VAL A 145 -4.69 6.22 17.60
N SER A 146 -4.27 4.97 17.85
CA SER A 146 -4.99 3.75 17.45
C SER A 146 -5.48 3.76 15.99
N CYS A 147 -4.60 4.05 15.04
CA CYS A 147 -4.95 4.19 13.63
C CYS A 147 -6.10 5.19 13.39
N THR A 148 -5.94 6.43 13.88
CA THR A 148 -6.81 7.58 13.56
C THR A 148 -5.97 8.68 12.94
N LYS A 149 -6.43 9.29 11.84
CA LYS A 149 -5.75 10.44 11.24
C LYS A 149 -6.15 11.71 11.99
N LEU A 150 -5.24 12.29 12.76
CA LEU A 150 -5.49 13.60 13.38
C LEU A 150 -5.44 14.71 12.33
N VAL A 151 -6.44 15.58 12.33
CA VAL A 151 -6.55 16.72 11.42
C VAL A 151 -6.70 17.99 12.25
N VAL A 152 -5.90 19.00 11.91
CA VAL A 152 -6.12 20.38 12.38
C VAL A 152 -6.73 21.13 11.21
N GLU A 153 -7.91 21.69 11.42
CA GLU A 153 -8.59 22.45 10.38
C GLU A 153 -8.08 23.89 10.41
N ILE A 154 -7.61 24.39 9.28
CA ILE A 154 -7.23 25.79 9.11
C ILE A 154 -8.38 26.43 8.34
N ALA A 155 -9.01 27.46 8.92
CA ALA A 155 -9.99 28.26 8.19
C ALA A 155 -9.29 28.95 7.01
N ASP A 156 -10.03 29.14 5.91
CA ASP A 156 -9.61 29.98 4.79
C ASP A 156 -9.36 31.44 5.22
#